data_AF-A0A9J6CIJ5-F1
#
_entry.id   AF-A0A9J6CIJ5-F1
#
_cell.length_a   1.000
_cell.length_b   1.000
_cell.length_c   1.000
_cell.angle_alpha   90.00
_cell.angle_beta   90.00
_cell.angle_gamma   90.00
#
_symmetry.space_group_name_H-M   'P 1'
#
loop_
_entity.id
_entity.type
_entity.pdbx_description
1 polymer ?
#
loop_
_entity_poly.entity_id
_entity_poly.type
_entity_poly.pdbx_seq_one_letter_code
_entity_poly.pdbx_strand_id
1 'polypeptide(L)'
;MKIFIAILAVICFSQAQEFFDRPCRTPEELGVKTGFLPNFYTGIWFEIERYEQRFQVDADCVRAEYTFNADGSIRVGNSAFRISTEESLEDVGRAVLSFPDEIPLRAMLNVTFGGDLINRSNYWVLSTDYSDYAFVVSCINLPASRSSESYWLLSRSTTISTAARNRANDLIEKFIDRSRIRVTNQDNTACRRI
;
A
#
# COMPACT_ATOMS: atom_id res chain seq x y z
N MET A 1 -25.45 50.57 -4.02
CA MET A 1 -24.25 49.87 -4.50
C MET A 1 -24.14 48.56 -3.73
N LYS A 2 -24.50 47.42 -4.33
CA LYS A 2 -24.52 46.11 -3.64
C LYS A 2 -23.10 45.54 -3.65
N ILE A 3 -22.52 45.36 -2.47
CA ILE A 3 -21.20 44.74 -2.29
C ILE A 3 -21.38 43.23 -2.42
N PHE A 4 -20.78 42.62 -3.44
CA PHE A 4 -20.66 41.18 -3.55
C PHE A 4 -19.40 40.74 -2.80
N ILE A 5 -19.57 40.04 -1.68
CA ILE A 5 -18.49 39.33 -1.01
C ILE A 5 -18.34 37.99 -1.75
N ALA A 6 -17.27 37.85 -2.53
CA ALA A 6 -16.86 36.58 -3.10
C ALA A 6 -16.25 35.72 -1.99
N ILE A 7 -17.02 34.78 -1.45
CA ILE A 7 -16.50 33.72 -0.59
C ILE A 7 -15.71 32.79 -1.51
N LEU A 8 -14.38 32.88 -1.47
CA LEU A 8 -13.50 31.86 -2.05
C LEU A 8 -13.73 30.57 -1.27
N ALA A 9 -14.55 29.68 -1.83
CA ALA A 9 -14.59 28.29 -1.40
C ALA A 9 -13.21 27.69 -1.66
N VAL A 10 -12.43 27.51 -0.59
CA VAL A 10 -11.22 26.68 -0.62
C VAL A 10 -11.71 25.25 -0.86
N ILE A 11 -11.77 24.86 -2.12
CA ILE A 11 -11.96 23.46 -2.50
C ILE A 11 -10.66 22.77 -2.10
N CYS A 12 -10.67 22.17 -0.91
CA CYS A 12 -9.62 21.28 -0.46
C CYS A 12 -9.68 20.06 -1.39
N PHE A 13 -8.93 20.09 -2.48
CA PHE A 13 -8.69 18.89 -3.28
C PHE A 13 -7.98 17.91 -2.37
N SER A 14 -8.73 16.96 -1.82
CA SER A 14 -8.15 15.76 -1.21
C SER A 14 -7.43 15.05 -2.36
N GLN A 15 -6.14 15.31 -2.53
CA GLN A 15 -5.30 14.56 -3.44
C GLN A 15 -5.10 13.20 -2.78
N ALA A 16 -6.04 12.31 -3.03
CA ALA A 16 -6.02 10.97 -2.49
C ALA A 16 -4.88 10.10 -3.05
N GLN A 17 -4.04 10.63 -3.94
CA GLN A 17 -2.81 9.99 -4.39
C GLN A 17 -1.66 10.90 -4.02
N GLU A 18 -0.63 10.33 -3.41
CA GLU A 18 0.55 11.10 -3.03
C GLU A 18 1.48 11.35 -4.21
N PHE A 19 1.64 12.63 -4.54
CA PHE A 19 2.55 13.10 -5.58
C PHE A 19 3.76 13.82 -4.97
N PHE A 20 4.93 13.59 -5.56
CA PHE A 20 6.17 14.23 -5.14
C PHE A 20 6.88 14.89 -6.33
N ASP A 21 7.53 16.01 -6.07
CA ASP A 21 8.34 16.74 -7.05
C ASP A 21 9.77 16.19 -7.09
N ARG A 22 9.86 14.87 -7.26
CA ARG A 22 11.08 14.07 -7.44
C ARG A 22 10.75 12.82 -8.25
N PRO A 23 11.73 12.24 -8.98
CA PRO A 23 11.54 10.94 -9.61
C PRO A 23 11.42 9.82 -8.56
N CYS A 24 10.92 8.67 -8.98
CA CYS A 24 10.95 7.47 -8.18
C CYS A 24 12.37 7.07 -7.82
N ARG A 25 12.58 6.68 -6.57
CA ARG A 25 13.78 5.93 -6.18
C ARG A 25 13.75 4.54 -6.81
N THR A 26 14.93 4.04 -7.16
CA THR A 26 15.07 2.68 -7.71
C THR A 26 14.89 1.62 -6.62
N PRO A 27 14.52 0.38 -7.00
CA PRO A 27 14.52 -0.76 -6.07
C PRO A 27 15.86 -0.93 -5.31
N GLU A 28 16.98 -0.63 -5.96
CA GLU A 28 18.32 -0.72 -5.40
C GLU A 28 18.56 0.37 -4.34
N GLU A 29 18.15 1.62 -4.61
CA GLU A 29 18.22 2.73 -3.64
C GLU A 29 17.33 2.50 -2.42
N LEU A 30 16.20 1.82 -2.60
CA LEU A 30 15.25 1.50 -1.53
C LEU A 30 15.65 0.26 -0.71
N GLY A 31 16.58 -0.56 -1.23
CA GLY A 31 17.00 -1.80 -0.58
C GLY A 31 15.87 -2.83 -0.49
N VAL A 32 15.23 -3.15 -1.62
CA VAL A 32 14.17 -4.19 -1.67
C VAL A 32 14.68 -5.51 -1.06
N LYS A 33 13.81 -6.18 -0.29
CA LYS A 33 14.15 -7.43 0.39
C LYS A 33 14.60 -8.50 -0.61
N THR A 34 15.79 -9.04 -0.37
CA THR A 34 16.34 -10.21 -1.08
C THR A 34 16.10 -11.49 -0.28
N GLY A 35 16.18 -12.64 -0.94
CA GLY A 35 15.87 -13.95 -0.33
C GLY A 35 14.40 -14.04 0.07
N PHE A 36 13.52 -13.44 -0.73
CA PHE A 36 12.09 -13.42 -0.46
C PHE A 36 11.50 -14.83 -0.52
N LEU A 37 10.64 -15.16 0.43
CA LEU A 37 9.96 -16.45 0.53
C LEU A 37 8.43 -16.24 0.42
N PRO A 38 7.86 -16.32 -0.79
CA PRO A 38 6.43 -16.04 -1.02
C PRO A 38 5.50 -16.90 -0.15
N ASN A 39 5.86 -18.16 0.10
CA ASN A 39 5.08 -19.08 0.93
C ASN A 39 4.87 -18.60 2.38
N PHE A 40 5.82 -17.85 2.93
CA PHE A 40 5.67 -17.27 4.27
C PHE A 40 5.01 -15.88 4.23
N TYR A 41 4.89 -15.28 3.05
CA TYR A 41 4.24 -13.98 2.86
C TYR A 41 2.73 -14.11 2.63
N THR A 42 2.25 -15.24 2.11
CA THR A 42 0.82 -15.51 1.93
C THR A 42 0.02 -15.48 3.24
N GLY A 43 -1.30 -15.43 3.14
CA GLY A 43 -2.24 -15.27 4.25
C GLY A 43 -2.74 -13.83 4.38
N ILE A 44 -3.36 -13.54 5.53
CA ILE A 44 -3.98 -12.25 5.81
C ILE A 44 -2.94 -11.25 6.33
N TRP A 45 -3.08 -10.01 5.86
CA TRP A 45 -2.37 -8.83 6.34
C TRP A 45 -3.38 -7.70 6.56
N PHE A 46 -3.32 -7.07 7.73
CA PHE A 46 -4.06 -5.86 8.06
C PHE A 46 -3.21 -4.64 7.71
N GLU A 47 -3.82 -3.63 7.11
CA GLU A 47 -3.14 -2.36 6.84
C GLU A 47 -3.14 -1.50 8.10
N ILE A 48 -1.95 -1.05 8.52
CA ILE A 48 -1.76 -0.25 9.73
C ILE A 48 -1.59 1.22 9.36
N GLU A 49 -0.79 1.48 8.33
CA GLU A 49 -0.52 2.81 7.80
C GLU A 49 -0.44 2.75 6.29
N ARG A 50 -0.77 3.86 5.64
CA ARG A 50 -0.57 4.03 4.21
C ARG A 50 -0.25 5.47 3.86
N TYR A 51 0.25 5.66 2.66
CA TYR A 51 -0.10 6.88 1.90
C TYR A 51 -1.51 6.71 1.35
N GLU A 52 -2.32 7.77 1.42
CA GLU A 52 -3.67 7.69 0.88
C GLU A 52 -3.61 7.27 -0.59
N GLN A 53 -4.54 6.38 -0.96
CA GLN A 53 -4.68 5.91 -2.33
C GLN A 53 -6.07 6.27 -2.83
N ARG A 54 -6.19 6.66 -4.11
CA ARG A 54 -7.49 7.05 -4.70
C ARG A 54 -8.56 5.98 -4.55
N PHE A 55 -8.17 4.70 -4.61
CA PHE A 55 -9.08 3.57 -4.46
C PHE A 55 -9.42 3.22 -2.99
N GLN A 56 -8.66 3.75 -2.01
CA GLN A 56 -8.85 3.51 -0.58
C GLN A 56 -9.35 4.76 0.17
N VAL A 57 -9.73 5.83 -0.52
CA VAL A 57 -10.19 7.08 0.12
C VAL A 57 -11.23 6.78 1.17
N ASP A 58 -10.96 7.26 2.38
CA ASP A 58 -11.88 7.16 3.51
C ASP A 58 -12.26 5.70 3.88
N ALA A 59 -11.37 4.77 3.58
CA ALA A 59 -11.51 3.36 3.94
C ALA A 59 -10.68 3.01 5.17
N ASP A 60 -11.32 2.33 6.11
CA ASP A 60 -10.73 1.72 7.30
C ASP A 60 -10.96 0.21 7.30
N CYS A 61 -10.46 -0.49 8.33
CA CYS A 61 -10.58 -1.94 8.48
C CYS A 61 -10.00 -2.72 7.29
N VAL A 62 -9.00 -2.13 6.64
CA VAL A 62 -8.44 -2.65 5.39
C VAL A 62 -7.63 -3.90 5.69
N ARG A 63 -7.91 -4.98 4.97
CA ARG A 63 -7.09 -6.19 4.96
C ARG A 63 -6.86 -6.68 3.53
N ALA A 64 -5.71 -7.31 3.33
CA ALA A 64 -5.33 -8.02 2.13
C ALA A 64 -5.11 -9.50 2.46
N GLU A 65 -5.74 -10.40 1.72
CA GLU A 65 -5.53 -11.84 1.79
C GLU A 65 -4.80 -12.31 0.53
N TYR A 66 -3.62 -12.89 0.73
CA TYR A 66 -2.80 -13.44 -0.34
C TYR A 66 -2.89 -14.98 -0.34
N THR A 67 -3.33 -15.57 -1.45
CA THR A 67 -3.41 -17.03 -1.61
C THR A 67 -2.80 -17.46 -2.94
N PHE A 68 -2.21 -18.66 -3.01
CA PHE A 68 -1.72 -19.17 -4.29
C PHE A 68 -2.85 -19.67 -5.17
N ASN A 69 -2.76 -19.35 -6.46
CA ASN A 69 -3.52 -20.00 -7.52
C ASN A 69 -2.79 -21.26 -8.00
N ALA A 70 -3.50 -22.13 -8.71
CA ALA A 70 -2.94 -23.37 -9.26
C ALA A 70 -1.78 -23.15 -10.25
N ASP A 71 -1.73 -21.98 -10.90
CA ASP A 71 -0.67 -21.61 -11.85
C ASP A 71 0.55 -20.93 -11.20
N GLY A 72 0.60 -20.90 -9.86
CA GLY A 72 1.70 -20.30 -9.10
C GLY A 72 1.62 -18.78 -8.95
N SER A 73 0.65 -18.11 -9.57
CA SER A 73 0.35 -16.71 -9.24
C SER A 73 -0.28 -16.57 -7.86
N ILE A 74 -0.31 -15.36 -7.33
CA ILE A 74 -0.90 -15.04 -6.04
C ILE A 74 -2.21 -14.29 -6.28
N ARG A 75 -3.32 -14.83 -5.81
CA ARG A 75 -4.58 -14.10 -5.68
C ARG A 75 -4.44 -13.06 -4.57
N VAL A 76 -4.89 -11.84 -4.83
CA VAL A 76 -4.91 -10.72 -3.88
C VAL A 76 -6.35 -10.34 -3.58
N GLY A 77 -6.88 -10.70 -2.41
CA GLY A 77 -8.22 -10.30 -1.97
C GLY A 77 -8.14 -9.12 -1.03
N ASN A 78 -8.61 -7.95 -1.44
CA ASN A 78 -8.72 -6.80 -0.55
C ASN A 78 -10.15 -6.67 -0.06
N SER A 79 -10.30 -6.34 1.22
CA SER A 79 -11.57 -5.91 1.80
C SER A 79 -11.36 -4.70 2.70
N ALA A 80 -12.32 -3.79 2.73
CA ALA A 80 -12.31 -2.61 3.58
C ALA A 80 -13.74 -2.11 3.86
N PHE A 81 -13.87 -1.10 4.71
CA PHE A 81 -15.13 -0.41 4.93
C PHE A 81 -14.96 1.10 4.68
N ARG A 82 -15.78 1.66 3.78
CA ARG A 82 -15.80 3.09 3.45
C ARG A 82 -16.66 3.83 4.47
N ILE A 83 -16.05 4.72 5.24
CA ILE A 83 -16.72 5.39 6.36
C ILE A 83 -17.79 6.37 5.88
N SER A 84 -17.49 7.16 4.85
CA SER A 84 -18.39 8.17 4.28
C SER A 84 -19.69 7.61 3.70
N THR A 85 -19.67 6.39 3.15
CA THR A 85 -20.86 5.77 2.54
C THR A 85 -21.42 4.61 3.35
N GLU A 86 -20.74 4.21 4.43
CA GLU A 86 -21.05 3.02 5.23
C GLU A 86 -21.11 1.70 4.42
N GLU A 87 -20.27 1.59 3.40
CA GLU A 87 -20.26 0.43 2.49
C GLU A 87 -19.03 -0.45 2.68
N SER A 88 -19.21 -1.76 2.51
CA SER A 88 -18.10 -2.70 2.38
C SER A 88 -17.52 -2.59 0.97
N LEU A 89 -16.19 -2.53 0.89
CA LEU A 89 -15.43 -2.53 -0.35
C LEU A 89 -14.71 -3.87 -0.47
N GLU A 90 -14.81 -4.52 -1.61
CA GLU A 90 -14.05 -5.73 -1.92
C GLU A 90 -13.46 -5.60 -3.32
N ASP A 91 -12.23 -6.10 -3.47
CA ASP A 91 -11.59 -6.20 -4.78
C ASP A 91 -10.69 -7.43 -4.85
N VAL A 92 -10.60 -8.00 -6.05
CA VAL A 92 -9.85 -9.23 -6.32
C VAL A 92 -8.85 -8.96 -7.43
N GLY A 93 -7.58 -8.99 -7.05
CA GLY A 93 -6.45 -8.86 -7.94
C GLY A 93 -5.65 -10.15 -8.07
N ARG A 94 -4.62 -10.05 -8.89
CA ARG A 94 -3.63 -11.09 -9.15
C ARG A 94 -2.24 -10.47 -9.10
N ALA A 95 -1.31 -11.22 -8.52
CA ALA A 95 0.09 -10.86 -8.42
C ALA A 95 0.98 -11.98 -8.96
N VAL A 96 2.07 -11.59 -9.61
CA VAL A 96 3.15 -12.51 -10.03
C VAL A 96 4.49 -11.92 -9.61
N LEU A 97 5.48 -12.78 -9.36
CA LEU A 97 6.85 -12.32 -9.15
C LEU A 97 7.36 -11.64 -10.41
N SER A 98 7.96 -10.45 -10.27
CA SER A 98 8.49 -9.71 -11.43
C SER A 98 9.68 -10.43 -12.07
N PHE A 99 10.50 -11.09 -11.24
CA PHE A 99 11.73 -11.78 -11.64
C PHE A 99 11.81 -13.15 -10.95
N PRO A 100 10.98 -14.13 -11.34
CA PRO A 100 10.85 -15.41 -10.63
C PRO A 100 12.14 -16.25 -10.65
N ASP A 101 12.98 -16.07 -11.67
CA ASP A 101 14.23 -16.82 -11.85
C ASP A 101 15.45 -16.16 -11.19
N GLU A 102 15.27 -15.00 -10.53
CA GLU A 102 16.37 -14.28 -9.88
C GLU A 102 16.79 -14.95 -8.56
N ILE A 103 18.10 -15.11 -8.36
CA ILE A 103 18.67 -15.71 -7.14
C ILE A 103 19.74 -14.78 -6.55
N PRO A 104 19.58 -14.29 -5.30
CA PRO A 104 18.44 -14.52 -4.40
C PRO A 104 17.17 -13.79 -4.87
N LEU A 105 16.00 -14.39 -4.65
CA LEU A 105 14.72 -13.82 -5.09
C LEU A 105 14.47 -12.46 -4.43
N ARG A 106 14.22 -11.42 -5.24
CA ARG A 106 13.79 -10.10 -4.75
C ARG A 106 12.28 -10.05 -4.53
N ALA A 107 11.84 -9.34 -3.50
CA ALA A 107 10.43 -9.16 -3.16
C ALA A 107 9.74 -8.10 -4.05
N MET A 108 9.79 -8.33 -5.36
CA MET A 108 9.21 -7.45 -6.39
C MET A 108 8.10 -8.20 -7.12
N LEU A 109 6.92 -7.59 -7.17
CA LEU A 109 5.74 -8.19 -7.78
C LEU A 109 5.08 -7.24 -8.79
N ASN A 110 4.46 -7.84 -9.80
CA ASN A 110 3.50 -7.18 -10.68
C ASN A 110 2.10 -7.51 -10.14
N VAL A 111 1.42 -6.52 -9.58
CA VAL A 111 0.08 -6.63 -9.01
C VAL A 111 -0.91 -5.92 -9.92
N THR A 112 -2.00 -6.59 -10.27
CA THR A 112 -3.07 -6.07 -11.12
C THR A 112 -4.43 -6.30 -10.47
N PHE A 113 -5.30 -5.30 -10.56
CA PHE A 113 -6.72 -5.37 -10.20
C PHE A 113 -7.54 -5.06 -11.45
N GLY A 114 -8.47 -5.95 -11.81
CA GLY A 114 -9.29 -5.84 -13.01
C GLY A 114 -8.50 -5.91 -14.32
N GLY A 115 -8.58 -7.04 -15.03
CA GLY A 115 -8.03 -7.21 -16.38
C GLY A 115 -6.69 -7.97 -16.46
N ASP A 116 -6.00 -7.79 -17.59
CA ASP A 116 -4.78 -8.52 -17.93
C ASP A 116 -3.58 -8.10 -17.08
N LEU A 117 -2.68 -9.05 -16.81
CA LEU A 117 -1.46 -8.80 -16.06
C LEU A 117 -0.66 -7.64 -16.65
N ILE A 118 -0.32 -6.67 -15.81
CA ILE A 118 0.60 -5.62 -16.21
C ILE A 118 2.03 -6.15 -16.22
N ASN A 119 2.79 -5.82 -17.26
CA ASN A 119 4.23 -6.11 -17.32
C ASN A 119 5.05 -5.00 -16.67
N ARG A 120 4.75 -4.70 -15.40
CA ARG A 120 5.45 -3.67 -14.62
C ARG A 120 5.47 -4.05 -13.15
N SER A 121 6.65 -4.03 -12.55
CA SER A 121 6.81 -4.18 -11.11
C SER A 121 6.28 -2.94 -10.39
N ASN A 122 5.30 -3.15 -9.51
CA ASN A 122 4.57 -2.08 -8.84
C ASN A 122 4.22 -2.43 -7.38
N TYR A 123 4.86 -3.43 -6.80
CA TYR A 123 4.71 -3.78 -5.39
C TYR A 123 6.04 -4.32 -4.89
N TRP A 124 6.73 -3.54 -4.06
CA TRP A 124 8.06 -3.85 -3.56
C TRP A 124 8.04 -3.97 -2.04
N VAL A 125 8.37 -5.14 -1.52
CA VAL A 125 8.52 -5.34 -0.08
C VAL A 125 9.95 -4.96 0.30
N LEU A 126 10.10 -3.86 1.04
CA LEU A 126 11.42 -3.41 1.51
C LEU A 126 11.86 -4.23 2.72
N SER A 127 10.92 -4.57 3.60
CA SER A 127 11.22 -5.31 4.82
C SER A 127 10.02 -6.10 5.31
N THR A 128 10.26 -7.33 5.74
CA THR A 128 9.26 -8.17 6.42
C THR A 128 9.98 -9.28 7.17
N ASP A 129 9.44 -9.62 8.35
CA ASP A 129 9.77 -10.83 9.09
C ASP A 129 8.74 -11.94 8.88
N TYR A 130 7.79 -11.74 7.96
CA TYR A 130 6.70 -12.65 7.58
C TYR A 130 5.62 -12.90 8.64
N SER A 131 5.95 -12.74 9.92
CA SER A 131 5.10 -13.12 11.05
C SER A 131 4.46 -11.95 11.79
N ASP A 132 5.01 -10.74 11.68
CA ASP A 132 4.50 -9.57 12.38
C ASP A 132 4.19 -8.44 11.40
N TYR A 133 5.15 -8.01 10.58
CA TYR A 133 4.98 -6.84 9.71
C TYR A 133 5.50 -7.02 8.28
N ALA A 134 5.00 -6.18 7.38
CA ALA A 134 5.60 -5.95 6.06
C ALA A 134 5.55 -4.46 5.70
N PHE A 135 6.65 -3.95 5.16
CA PHE A 135 6.80 -2.59 4.67
C PHE A 135 6.85 -2.61 3.15
N VAL A 136 5.86 -2.00 2.52
CA VAL A 136 5.63 -2.10 1.08
C VAL A 136 5.61 -0.71 0.47
N VAL A 137 6.23 -0.57 -0.70
CA VAL A 137 6.16 0.66 -1.50
C VAL A 137 5.82 0.35 -2.96
N SER A 138 5.31 1.37 -3.63
CA SER A 138 5.14 1.41 -5.08
C SER A 138 5.46 2.80 -5.58
N CYS A 139 5.96 2.92 -6.80
CA CYS A 139 6.21 4.22 -7.39
C CYS A 139 6.01 4.21 -8.90
N ILE A 140 5.42 5.29 -9.41
CA ILE A 140 5.26 5.54 -10.85
C ILE A 140 5.89 6.88 -11.16
N ASN A 141 6.85 6.89 -12.09
CA ASN A 141 7.42 8.12 -12.63
C ASN A 141 6.36 8.86 -13.46
N LEU A 142 6.28 10.17 -13.26
CA LEU A 142 5.42 11.09 -13.98
C LEU A 142 6.29 12.07 -14.79
N PRO A 143 5.71 12.79 -15.77
CA PRO A 143 6.41 13.85 -16.48
C PRO A 143 6.99 14.92 -15.55
N ALA A 144 7.95 15.69 -16.05
CA ALA A 144 8.60 16.79 -15.32
C ALA A 144 9.29 16.37 -14.02
N SER A 145 9.89 15.17 -13.99
CA SER A 145 10.63 14.64 -12.84
C SER A 145 9.81 14.53 -11.56
N ARG A 146 8.53 14.16 -11.71
CA ARG A 146 7.60 13.95 -10.60
C ARG A 146 7.34 12.45 -10.42
N SER A 147 6.73 12.09 -9.31
CA SER A 147 6.33 10.72 -9.03
C SER A 147 4.98 10.65 -8.34
N SER A 148 4.31 9.52 -8.54
CA SER A 148 3.21 9.06 -7.70
C SER A 148 3.76 7.95 -6.83
N GLU A 149 3.85 8.18 -5.52
CA GLU A 149 4.40 7.23 -4.55
C GLU A 149 3.26 6.62 -3.73
N SER A 150 3.38 5.34 -3.41
CA SER A 150 2.51 4.63 -2.50
C SER A 150 3.34 3.91 -1.44
N TYR A 151 2.77 3.78 -0.26
CA TYR A 151 3.36 3.12 0.89
C TYR A 151 2.27 2.41 1.67
N TRP A 152 2.59 1.22 2.18
CA TRP A 152 1.77 0.49 3.14
C TRP A 152 2.64 -0.14 4.22
N LEU A 153 2.23 0.03 5.47
CA LEU A 153 2.67 -0.80 6.59
C LEU A 153 1.59 -1.81 6.87
N LEU A 154 1.96 -3.08 6.77
CA LEU A 154 1.05 -4.20 6.97
C LEU A 154 1.43 -4.96 8.23
N SER A 155 0.45 -5.63 8.83
CA SER A 155 0.62 -6.48 10.00
C SER A 155 -0.15 -7.80 9.92
N ARG A 156 0.34 -8.85 10.59
CA ARG A 156 -0.43 -10.09 10.78
C ARG A 156 -1.56 -9.96 11.79
N SER A 157 -1.60 -8.86 12.56
CA SER A 157 -2.70 -8.53 13.48
C SER A 157 -3.19 -7.10 13.26
N THR A 158 -4.24 -6.67 13.95
CA THR A 158 -4.75 -5.29 13.85
C THR A 158 -3.81 -4.24 14.45
N THR A 159 -2.69 -4.67 15.07
CA THR A 159 -1.62 -3.82 15.60
C THR A 159 -0.26 -4.43 15.24
N ILE A 160 0.86 -3.76 15.55
CA ILE A 160 2.21 -4.33 15.36
C ILE A 160 2.97 -4.34 16.68
N SER A 161 3.95 -5.24 16.81
CA SER A 161 4.84 -5.21 17.97
C SER A 161 5.73 -3.95 17.99
N THR A 162 6.26 -3.62 19.16
CA THR A 162 7.26 -2.54 19.31
C THR A 162 8.50 -2.78 18.45
N ALA A 163 8.94 -4.03 18.30
CA ALA A 163 10.10 -4.37 17.48
C ALA A 163 9.84 -4.10 15.99
N ALA A 164 8.68 -4.51 15.48
CA ALA A 164 8.25 -4.20 14.12
C ALA A 164 8.09 -2.69 13.90
N ARG A 165 7.50 -1.98 14.86
CA ARG A 165 7.35 -0.52 14.82
C ARG A 165 8.69 0.20 14.71
N ASN A 166 9.70 -0.22 15.46
CA ASN A 166 11.03 0.37 15.39
C ASN A 166 11.66 0.17 14.00
N ARG A 167 11.60 -1.05 13.46
CA ARG A 167 12.10 -1.35 12.10
C ARG A 167 11.36 -0.55 11.02
N ALA A 168 10.05 -0.42 11.14
CA ALA A 168 9.25 0.41 10.24
C ALA A 168 9.66 1.89 10.35
N ASN A 169 9.85 2.42 11.57
CA ASN A 169 10.27 3.79 11.78
C ASN A 169 11.62 4.13 11.14
N ASP A 170 12.59 3.20 11.16
CA ASP A 170 13.88 3.38 10.49
C ASP A 170 13.72 3.56 8.96
N LEU A 171 12.76 2.85 8.35
CA LEU A 171 12.45 2.98 6.93
C LEU A 171 11.62 4.23 6.63
N ILE A 172 10.68 4.56 7.52
CA ILE A 172 9.88 5.78 7.42
C ILE A 172 10.80 7.00 7.40
N GLU A 173 11.74 7.10 8.35
CA GLU A 173 12.67 8.22 8.45
C GLU A 173 13.52 8.40 7.18
N LYS A 174 13.88 7.30 6.51
CA LYS A 174 14.71 7.34 5.30
C LYS A 174 13.91 7.67 4.05
N PHE A 175 12.71 7.13 3.90
CA PHE A 175 12.05 7.05 2.61
C PHE A 175 10.69 7.75 2.54
N ILE A 176 10.00 7.91 3.67
CA ILE A 176 8.60 8.32 3.75
C ILE A 176 8.49 9.71 4.41
N ASP A 177 7.84 10.65 3.72
CA ASP A 177 7.33 11.88 4.33
C ASP A 177 6.22 11.54 5.34
N ARG A 178 6.55 11.64 6.64
CA ARG A 178 5.67 11.33 7.77
C ARG A 178 4.40 12.16 7.78
N SER A 179 4.44 13.39 7.25
CA SER A 179 3.28 14.30 7.28
C SER A 179 2.11 13.82 6.41
N ARG A 180 2.37 12.86 5.51
CA ARG A 180 1.40 12.31 4.56
C ARG A 180 0.93 10.90 4.93
N ILE A 181 1.39 10.38 6.06
CA ILE A 181 0.96 9.06 6.53
C ILE A 181 -0.48 9.18 7.04
N ARG A 182 -1.36 8.33 6.50
CA ARG A 182 -2.63 8.00 7.10
C ARG A 182 -2.49 6.74 7.95
N VAL A 183 -2.97 6.81 9.18
CA VAL A 183 -3.18 5.64 10.03
C VAL A 183 -4.53 5.02 9.68
N THR A 184 -4.56 3.71 9.49
CA THR A 184 -5.78 2.95 9.18
C THR A 184 -6.39 2.45 10.48
N ASN A 185 -7.67 2.76 10.72
CA ASN A 185 -8.33 2.29 11.93
C ASN A 185 -8.76 0.82 11.76
N GLN A 186 -8.33 -0.05 12.67
CA GLN A 186 -8.65 -1.48 12.68
C GLN A 186 -9.60 -1.89 13.82
N ASP A 187 -10.00 -0.95 14.69
CA ASP A 187 -10.88 -1.19 15.85
C ASP A 187 -12.16 -0.33 15.79
N ASN A 188 -12.54 0.11 14.60
CA ASN A 188 -13.84 0.75 14.41
C ASN A 188 -14.95 -0.31 14.60
N THR A 189 -16.06 0.06 15.23
CA THR A 189 -17.28 -0.79 15.27
C THR A 189 -17.73 -1.27 13.89
N ALA A 190 -17.46 -0.49 12.83
CA ALA A 190 -17.69 -0.86 11.45
C ALA A 190 -16.85 -2.07 11.00
N CYS A 191 -15.67 -2.30 11.60
CA CYS A 191 -14.82 -3.45 11.29
C CYS A 191 -15.46 -4.79 11.67
N ARG A 192 -16.53 -4.80 12.49
CA ARG A 192 -17.30 -6.02 12.80
C ARG A 192 -18.27 -6.41 11.68
N ARG A 193 -18.43 -5.56 10.66
CA ARG A 193 -19.35 -5.76 9.53
C ARG A 193 -18.69 -6.43 8.31
N ILE A 194 -17.40 -6.77 8.40
CA ILE A 194 -16.52 -7.25 7.32
C ILE A 194 -15.71 -8.47 7.75
#